data_AF-A0A3D1TTF6-F1
#
_entry.id   AF-A0A3D1TTF6-F1
#
_cell.length_a   1.000
_cell.length_b   1.000
_cell.length_c   1.000
_cell.angle_alpha   90.00
_cell.angle_beta   90.00
_cell.angle_gamma   90.00
#
_symmetry.space_group_name_H-M   'P 1'
#
loop_
_entity.id
_entity.type
_entity.pdbx_description
1 polymer ?
#
loop_
_entity_poly.entity_id
_entity_poly.type
_entity_poly.pdbx_seq_one_letter_code
_entity_poly.pdbx_strand_id
1 'polypeptide(L)'
;MIQLLGKWKLREAPPAFGLDPGATATFKDNGELIYTIPESDRTSVMRLTYRIDGNRLITNQASAPHEETTTFELVGDCLRLTFDGLVAVFER
;
A
#
# COMPACT_ATOMS: atom_id res chain seq x y z
N MET A 1 -16.09 -7.60 -8.05
CA MET A 1 -14.67 -7.46 -8.43
C MET A 1 -14.08 -6.39 -7.52
N ILE A 2 -13.04 -6.70 -6.74
CA ILE A 2 -12.42 -5.70 -5.84
C ILE A 2 -11.52 -4.81 -6.70
N GLN A 3 -11.75 -3.50 -6.67
CA GLN A 3 -10.99 -2.53 -7.47
C GLN A 3 -10.15 -1.62 -6.57
N LEU A 4 -8.88 -1.97 -6.38
CA LEU A 4 -7.92 -1.13 -5.66
C LEU A 4 -7.38 0.04 -6.50
N LEU A 5 -7.64 0.05 -7.83
CA LEU A 5 -7.10 1.02 -8.77
C LEU A 5 -7.36 2.47 -8.36
N GLY A 6 -6.31 3.29 -8.35
CA GLY A 6 -6.36 4.69 -7.97
C GLY A 6 -5.49 4.99 -6.77
N LYS A 7 -5.60 6.23 -6.29
CA LYS A 7 -4.82 6.78 -5.19
C LYS A 7 -5.60 6.63 -3.89
N TRP A 8 -4.90 6.21 -2.84
CA TRP A 8 -5.38 6.06 -1.48
C TRP A 8 -4.48 6.85 -0.55
N LYS A 9 -5.06 7.66 0.33
CA LYS A 9 -4.34 8.46 1.32
C LYS A 9 -4.29 7.73 2.64
N LEU A 10 -3.12 7.70 3.26
CA LEU A 10 -2.96 7.13 4.59
C LEU A 10 -3.82 7.92 5.59
N ARG A 11 -4.69 7.20 6.30
CA ARG A 11 -5.49 7.72 7.39
C ARG A 11 -4.85 7.38 8.73
N GLU A 12 -4.41 6.14 8.90
CA GLU A 12 -3.85 5.64 10.16
C GLU A 12 -2.88 4.48 9.92
N ALA A 13 -1.73 4.49 10.60
CA ALA A 13 -0.83 3.33 10.71
C ALA A 13 0.06 3.48 11.96
N PRO A 14 0.50 2.38 12.58
CA PRO A 14 1.53 2.45 13.61
C PRO A 14 2.88 2.86 12.99
N PRO A 15 3.77 3.55 13.72
CA PRO A 15 5.08 3.94 13.21
C PRO A 15 5.92 2.77 12.67
N ALA A 16 5.77 1.58 13.27
CA ALA A 16 6.44 0.36 12.83
C ALA A 16 6.05 -0.11 11.41
N PHE A 17 4.94 0.38 10.85
CA PHE A 17 4.56 0.11 9.46
C PHE A 17 5.46 0.83 8.45
N GLY A 18 6.18 1.88 8.88
CA GLY A 18 7.12 2.62 8.03
C GLY A 18 6.46 3.60 7.06
N LEU A 19 5.24 4.07 7.37
CA LEU A 19 4.56 5.10 6.60
C LEU A 19 4.32 6.35 7.45
N ASP A 20 4.83 7.49 6.98
CA ASP A 20 4.63 8.78 7.63
C ASP A 20 3.25 9.40 7.30
N PRO A 21 2.71 10.27 8.19
CA PRO A 21 1.47 10.98 7.93
C PRO A 21 1.47 11.70 6.57
N GLY A 22 0.40 11.50 5.80
CA GLY A 22 0.28 12.06 4.44
C GLY A 22 0.83 11.15 3.35
N ALA A 23 1.38 9.97 3.69
CA ALA A 23 1.73 8.96 2.70
C ALA A 23 0.52 8.56 1.84
N THR A 24 0.79 8.14 0.60
CA THR A 24 -0.24 7.69 -0.34
C THR A 24 0.17 6.41 -1.04
N ALA A 25 -0.78 5.53 -1.29
CA ALA A 25 -0.64 4.30 -2.06
C ALA A 25 -1.40 4.45 -3.39
N THR A 26 -0.73 4.28 -4.51
CA THR A 26 -1.36 4.37 -5.84
C THR A 26 -1.26 3.03 -6.55
N PHE A 27 -2.41 2.38 -6.77
CA PHE A 27 -2.51 1.13 -7.52
C PHE A 27 -2.83 1.44 -8.98
N LYS A 28 -2.00 0.95 -9.90
CA LYS A 28 -2.17 1.10 -11.34
C LYS A 28 -2.68 -0.17 -12.00
N ASP A 29 -3.36 0.00 -13.12
CA ASP A 29 -3.92 -1.09 -13.93
C ASP A 29 -2.86 -2.05 -14.52
N ASN A 30 -1.64 -1.56 -14.70
CA ASN A 30 -0.49 -2.33 -15.15
C ASN A 30 0.18 -3.20 -14.07
N GLY A 31 -0.39 -3.26 -12.85
CA GLY A 31 0.17 -4.04 -11.73
C GLY A 31 1.31 -3.33 -10.98
N GLU A 32 1.47 -2.01 -11.14
CA GLU A 32 2.39 -1.21 -10.32
C GLU A 32 1.68 -0.63 -9.09
N LEU A 33 2.31 -0.75 -7.92
CA LEU A 33 1.92 -0.08 -6.68
C LEU A 33 3.01 0.92 -6.30
N ILE A 34 2.62 2.19 -6.15
CA ILE A 34 3.53 3.26 -5.77
C ILE A 34 3.14 3.82 -4.42
N TYR A 35 4.03 3.70 -3.44
CA TYR A 35 3.97 4.47 -2.21
C TYR A 35 4.73 5.79 -2.39
N THR A 36 4.09 6.89 -2.03
CA THR A 36 4.71 8.22 -1.93
C THR A 36 4.62 8.65 -0.48
N ILE A 37 5.77 8.83 0.17
CA ILE A 37 5.88 9.08 1.61
C ILE A 37 6.52 10.46 1.78
N PRO A 38 5.79 11.46 2.29
CA PRO A 38 6.36 12.77 2.57
C PRO A 38 7.26 12.65 3.81
N GLU A 39 8.51 13.05 3.66
CA GLU A 39 9.48 13.21 4.75
C GLU A 39 9.73 14.71 4.98
N SER A 40 10.45 15.06 6.04
CA SER A 40 10.67 16.47 6.43
C SER A 40 11.31 17.35 5.35
N ASP A 41 12.22 16.80 4.54
CA ASP A 41 13.01 17.54 3.54
C ASP A 41 12.87 16.99 2.11
N ARG A 42 12.19 15.84 1.95
CA ARG A 42 12.10 15.13 0.67
C ARG A 42 10.82 14.32 0.57
N THR A 43 10.63 13.69 -0.58
CA THR A 43 9.57 12.71 -0.81
C THR A 43 10.20 11.40 -1.22
N SER A 44 9.96 10.35 -0.44
CA SER A 44 10.38 9.00 -0.77
C SER A 44 9.32 8.33 -1.65
N VAL A 45 9.79 7.67 -2.72
CA VAL A 45 8.94 6.93 -3.65
C VAL A 45 9.38 5.48 -3.66
N MET A 46 8.52 4.60 -3.17
CA MET A 46 8.71 3.15 -3.21
C MET A 46 7.83 2.56 -4.29
N ARG A 47 8.44 1.89 -5.27
CA ARG A 47 7.75 1.24 -6.40
C ARG A 47 7.78 -0.26 -6.23
N LEU A 48 6.61 -0.87 -6.27
CA LEU A 48 6.40 -2.31 -6.15
C LEU A 48 5.62 -2.79 -7.38
N THR A 49 5.82 -4.04 -7.77
CA THR A 49 4.80 -4.76 -8.53
C THR A 49 3.78 -5.34 -7.56
N TYR A 50 2.53 -5.51 -8.00
CA TYR A 50 1.51 -6.15 -7.20
C TYR A 50 0.59 -7.05 -8.03
N ARG A 51 0.02 -8.05 -7.36
CA ARG A 51 -1.11 -8.85 -7.85
C ARG A 51 -2.08 -9.14 -6.72
N ILE A 52 -3.33 -9.37 -7.07
CA ILE A 52 -4.39 -9.73 -6.12
C ILE A 52 -4.66 -11.23 -6.24
N ASP A 53 -4.66 -11.92 -5.10
CA ASP A 53 -5.04 -13.32 -4.98
C ASP A 53 -6.06 -13.46 -3.85
N GLY A 54 -7.36 -13.52 -4.21
CA GLY A 54 -8.45 -13.45 -3.23
C GLY A 54 -8.44 -12.14 -2.44
N ASN A 55 -8.21 -12.23 -1.12
CA ASN A 55 -8.07 -11.09 -0.21
C ASN A 55 -6.60 -10.74 0.11
N ARG A 56 -5.66 -11.24 -0.69
CA ARG A 56 -4.22 -11.01 -0.52
C ARG A 56 -3.70 -10.09 -1.60
N LEU A 57 -2.95 -9.10 -1.18
CA LEU A 57 -2.12 -8.23 -2.00
C LEU A 57 -0.70 -8.79 -1.93
N ILE A 58 -0.21 -9.31 -3.05
CA ILE A 58 1.13 -9.87 -3.15
C ILE A 58 1.99 -8.83 -3.86
N THR A 59 3.04 -8.36 -3.19
CA THR A 59 3.93 -7.30 -3.68
C THR A 59 5.34 -7.80 -3.87
N ASN A 60 6.09 -7.20 -4.79
CA ASN A 60 7.51 -7.47 -4.95
C ASN A 60 8.26 -6.18 -5.30
N GLN A 61 9.40 -5.95 -4.66
CA GLN A 61 10.26 -4.81 -4.94
C GLN A 61 11.40 -5.23 -5.87
N ALA A 62 11.36 -4.79 -7.13
CA ALA A 62 12.34 -5.19 -8.14
C ALA A 62 13.80 -4.84 -7.78
N SER A 63 14.03 -3.80 -6.97
CA SER A 63 15.38 -3.43 -6.52
C SER A 63 15.96 -4.35 -5.46
N ALA A 64 15.12 -5.12 -4.77
CA ALA A 64 15.50 -6.12 -3.77
C ALA A 64 14.47 -7.27 -3.81
N PRO A 65 14.53 -8.14 -4.83
CA PRO A 65 13.43 -9.04 -5.16
C PRO A 65 13.05 -10.01 -4.03
N HIS A 66 11.86 -9.82 -3.49
CA HIS A 66 11.23 -10.71 -2.51
C HIS A 66 9.71 -10.51 -2.59
N GLU A 67 8.94 -11.60 -2.64
CA GLU A 67 7.49 -11.48 -2.56
C GLU A 67 7.07 -11.30 -1.10
N GLU A 68 6.25 -10.30 -0.85
CA GLU A 68 5.60 -10.05 0.42
C GLU A 68 4.08 -10.21 0.27
N THR A 69 3.43 -10.72 1.32
CA THR A 69 1.97 -10.91 1.33
C THR A 69 1.34 -10.02 2.38
N THR A 70 0.44 -9.15 1.93
CA THR A 70 -0.40 -8.31 2.76
C THR A 70 -1.85 -8.78 2.63
N THR A 71 -2.56 -8.99 3.73
CA THR A 71 -4.01 -9.20 3.64
C THR A 71 -4.69 -7.84 3.53
N PHE A 72 -5.69 -7.71 2.66
CA PHE A 72 -6.46 -6.48 2.55
C PHE A 72 -7.95 -6.70 2.74
N GLU A 73 -8.62 -5.64 3.20
CA GLU A 73 -10.06 -5.54 3.31
C GLU A 73 -10.50 -4.19 2.72
N LEU A 74 -11.53 -4.20 1.87
CA LEU A 74 -12.06 -3.02 1.21
C LEU A 74 -13.53 -2.86 1.60
N VAL A 75 -13.87 -1.77 2.28
CA VAL A 75 -15.24 -1.43 2.69
C VAL A 75 -15.55 -0.01 2.23
N GLY A 76 -16.26 0.13 1.11
CA GLY A 76 -16.49 1.43 0.48
C GLY A 76 -15.16 2.07 0.06
N ASP A 77 -14.92 3.29 0.54
CA ASP A 77 -13.67 4.05 0.29
C ASP A 77 -12.63 3.85 1.41
N CYS A 78 -12.75 2.80 2.21
CA CYS A 78 -11.79 2.44 3.25
C CYS A 78 -11.02 1.17 2.86
N LEU A 79 -9.70 1.29 2.74
CA LEU A 79 -8.78 0.18 2.47
C LEU A 79 -7.96 -0.11 3.72
N ARG A 80 -8.10 -1.31 4.27
CA ARG A 80 -7.29 -1.80 5.38
C ARG A 80 -6.26 -2.79 4.86
N LEU A 81 -4.98 -2.56 5.17
CA LEU A 81 -3.86 -3.44 4.87
C LEU A 81 -3.32 -4.03 6.18
N THR A 82 -3.17 -5.35 6.22
CA THR A 82 -2.54 -6.07 7.33
C THR A 82 -1.26 -6.74 6.85
N PHE A 83 -0.11 -6.25 7.32
CA PHE A 83 1.21 -6.74 6.97
C PHE A 83 2.00 -7.03 8.26
N ASP A 84 2.51 -8.26 8.40
CA ASP A 84 3.22 -8.72 9.60
C ASP A 84 2.49 -8.40 10.93
N GLY A 85 1.16 -8.54 10.92
CA GLY A 85 0.28 -8.20 12.06
C GLY A 85 0.06 -6.69 12.30
N LEU A 86 0.78 -5.81 11.60
CA LEU A 86 0.57 -4.37 11.63
C LEU A 86 -0.56 -3.97 10.67
N VAL A 87 -1.35 -2.99 11.06
CA VAL A 87 -2.52 -2.53 10.30
C VAL A 87 -2.31 -1.10 9.85
N ALA A 88 -2.44 -0.85 8.54
CA ALA A 88 -2.56 0.47 7.96
C ALA A 88 -3.94 0.65 7.33
N VAL A 89 -4.54 1.82 7.52
CA VAL A 89 -5.84 2.20 6.99
C VAL A 89 -5.66 3.38 6.05
N PHE A 90 -6.22 3.26 4.86
CA PHE A 90 -6.23 4.27 3.83
C PHE A 90 -7.65 4.62 3.42
N GLU A 91 -7.81 5.83 2.91
CA GLU A 91 -9.07 6.33 2.35
C GLU A 91 -8.88 6.87 0.94
N ARG A 92 -9.95 6.84 0.14
CA ARG A 92 -9.97 7.37 -1.23
C ARG A 92 -10.51 8.79 -1.29
#